data_AF-A0A2H0N1M9-F1
#
_entry.id   AF-A0A2H0N1M9-F1
#
_cell.length_a   1.000
_cell.length_b   1.000
_cell.length_c   1.000
_cell.angle_alpha   90.00
_cell.angle_beta   90.00
_cell.angle_gamma   90.00
#
_symmetry.space_group_name_H-M   'P 1'
#
loop_
_entity.id
_entity.type
_entity.pdbx_description
1 polymer ?
#
loop_
_entity_poly.entity_id
_entity_poly.type
_entity_poly.pdbx_seq_one_letter_code
_entity_poly.pdbx_strand_id
1 'polypeptide(L)'
;EPNKIIEKYGADSLRYWASGVSLGKNLRYQEKEIKNGHRTVTKIWNASRFTISHLKNFDIKNWSNKNKLYSLDQFLLSKLQKTIQKCEDSFKKYEFSSARKKTETFFWNDFCDNYLELVKWRVYSLKENDWRKKSAQFTLYYTLLTILKLFAPVLPFITEEIYQLYFRKKERQKSIHQTTFPKIDQKLIKEKRKFQGEKLMEILAEIRKEKSSKNLSQKAEIKKLTIYSKNKELLEIISLFGEDLKQTANIKEICFKQGYKKDNKFLF
;
A
#
# COMPACT_ATOMS: atom_id res chain seq x y z
N GLU A 1 23.89 -7.36 25.07
CA GLU A 1 24.67 -7.66 23.85
C GLU A 1 23.86 -7.54 22.56
N PRO A 2 24.17 -6.55 21.70
CA PRO A 2 23.60 -6.40 20.36
C PRO A 2 23.73 -7.65 19.48
N ASN A 3 24.86 -8.36 19.54
CA ASN A 3 25.12 -9.54 18.71
C ASN A 3 24.08 -10.64 18.91
N LYS A 4 23.67 -10.91 20.17
CA LYS A 4 22.62 -11.89 20.48
C LYS A 4 21.27 -11.54 19.84
N ILE A 5 20.97 -10.24 19.73
CA ILE A 5 19.72 -9.77 19.09
C ILE A 5 19.83 -9.90 17.57
N ILE A 6 20.98 -9.56 17.00
CA ILE A 6 21.24 -9.66 15.56
C ILE A 6 21.16 -11.12 15.11
N GLU A 7 21.77 -12.05 15.84
CA GLU A 7 21.69 -13.49 15.57
C GLU A 7 20.25 -14.00 15.62
N LYS A 8 19.45 -13.56 16.59
CA LYS A 8 18.08 -14.03 16.80
C LYS A 8 17.05 -13.41 15.84
N TYR A 9 17.18 -12.14 15.52
CA TYR A 9 16.14 -11.37 14.81
C TYR A 9 16.62 -10.64 13.55
N GLY A 10 17.93 -10.59 13.31
CA GLY A 10 18.55 -9.84 12.22
C GLY A 10 18.86 -8.38 12.58
N ALA A 11 19.86 -7.80 11.89
CA ALA A 11 20.33 -6.44 12.12
C ALA A 11 19.25 -5.37 11.85
N ASP A 12 18.41 -5.58 10.84
CA ASP A 12 17.29 -4.67 10.54
C ASP A 12 16.29 -4.57 11.68
N SER A 13 16.03 -5.68 12.40
CA SER A 13 15.13 -5.68 13.56
C SER A 13 15.69 -4.85 14.72
N LEU A 14 17.01 -4.88 14.91
CA LEU A 14 17.68 -4.03 15.91
C LEU A 14 17.67 -2.55 15.48
N ARG A 15 17.97 -2.25 14.21
CA ARG A 15 17.91 -0.89 13.67
C ARG A 15 16.50 -0.31 13.72
N TYR A 16 15.50 -1.14 13.46
CA TYR A 16 14.09 -0.77 13.61
C TYR A 16 13.79 -0.25 15.01
N TRP A 17 14.17 -0.99 16.06
CA TRP A 17 14.00 -0.55 17.44
C TRP A 17 14.80 0.72 17.74
N ALA A 18 16.06 0.79 17.28
CA ALA A 18 16.92 1.97 17.47
C ALA A 18 16.31 3.24 16.85
N SER A 19 15.64 3.10 15.71
CA SER A 19 14.91 4.16 15.03
C SER A 19 13.52 4.46 15.63
N GLY A 20 13.19 3.86 16.78
CA GLY A 20 11.90 3.94 17.44
C GLY A 20 11.63 5.23 18.19
N VAL A 21 12.68 5.97 18.55
CA VAL A 21 12.61 7.13 19.45
C VAL A 21 12.79 8.46 18.71
N SER A 22 12.15 9.53 19.20
CA SER A 22 12.45 10.90 18.76
C SER A 22 13.80 11.36 19.32
N LEU A 23 14.44 12.32 18.66
CA LEU A 23 15.64 12.96 19.23
C LEU A 23 15.38 13.49 20.65
N GLY A 24 16.39 13.36 21.51
CA GLY A 24 16.37 13.87 22.88
C GLY A 24 15.56 13.03 23.88
N LYS A 25 14.97 11.90 23.46
CA LYS A 25 14.24 10.99 24.36
C LYS A 25 15.04 9.71 24.63
N ASN A 26 14.92 9.20 25.85
CA ASN A 26 15.52 7.93 26.25
C ASN A 26 14.87 6.76 25.51
N LEU A 27 15.68 5.92 24.86
CA LEU A 27 15.23 4.67 24.25
C LEU A 27 15.51 3.51 25.21
N ARG A 28 14.45 2.95 25.79
CA ARG A 28 14.56 1.72 26.59
C ARG A 28 14.50 0.51 25.68
N TYR A 29 15.31 -0.50 25.98
CA TYR A 29 15.23 -1.80 25.31
C TYR A 29 13.86 -2.43 25.54
N GLN A 30 13.21 -2.85 24.45
CA GLN A 30 11.93 -3.53 24.48
C GLN A 30 11.96 -4.65 23.43
N GLU A 31 12.05 -5.91 23.86
CA GLU A 31 12.09 -7.05 22.92
C GLU A 31 10.82 -7.11 22.04
N LYS A 32 9.69 -6.60 22.53
CA LYS A 32 8.46 -6.43 21.74
C LYS A 32 8.69 -5.60 20.47
N GLU A 33 9.44 -4.51 20.56
CA GLU A 33 9.71 -3.64 19.42
C GLU A 33 10.71 -4.27 18.44
N ILE A 34 11.66 -5.07 18.93
CA ILE A 34 12.53 -5.90 18.08
C ILE A 34 11.67 -6.91 17.28
N LYS A 35 10.75 -7.60 17.96
CA LYS A 35 9.81 -8.54 17.31
C LYS A 35 8.92 -7.83 16.28
N ASN A 36 8.49 -6.60 16.55
CA ASN A 36 7.76 -5.79 15.57
C ASN A 36 8.63 -5.49 14.34
N GLY A 37 9.90 -5.10 14.55
CA GLY A 37 10.85 -4.90 13.45
C GLY A 37 11.03 -6.14 12.58
N HIS A 38 11.19 -7.31 13.21
CA HIS A 38 11.31 -8.59 12.52
C HIS A 38 10.06 -8.92 11.68
N ARG A 39 8.86 -8.63 12.23
CA ARG A 39 7.59 -8.77 11.50
C ARG A 39 7.50 -7.81 10.32
N THR A 40 7.93 -6.56 10.48
CA THR A 40 7.98 -5.57 9.39
C THR A 40 8.93 -6.04 8.28
N VAL A 41 10.13 -6.52 8.61
CA VAL A 41 11.09 -7.10 7.63
C VAL A 41 10.47 -8.26 6.87
N THR A 42 9.85 -9.20 7.58
CA THR A 42 9.17 -10.37 6.99
C THR A 42 8.02 -9.94 6.07
N LYS A 43 7.23 -8.95 6.48
CA LYS A 43 6.12 -8.43 5.68
C LYS A 43 6.63 -7.73 4.41
N ILE A 44 7.71 -6.95 4.50
CA ILE A 44 8.35 -6.30 3.34
C ILE A 44 8.79 -7.36 2.32
N TRP A 45 9.44 -8.44 2.79
CA TRP A 45 9.81 -9.56 1.93
C TRP A 45 8.61 -10.19 1.22
N ASN A 46 7.56 -10.53 1.98
CA ASN A 46 6.36 -11.18 1.44
C ASN A 46 5.60 -10.29 0.43
N ALA A 47 5.44 -9.00 0.75
CA ALA A 47 4.83 -8.03 -0.16
C ALA A 47 5.65 -7.85 -1.45
N SER A 48 6.98 -7.86 -1.32
CA SER A 48 7.90 -7.77 -2.45
C SER A 48 7.84 -9.01 -3.34
N ARG A 49 7.83 -10.21 -2.76
CA ARG A 49 7.65 -11.49 -3.46
C ARG A 49 6.37 -11.50 -4.30
N PHE A 50 5.24 -11.13 -3.70
CA PHE A 50 3.96 -11.01 -4.41
C PHE A 50 4.05 -10.00 -5.55
N THR A 51 4.58 -8.81 -5.27
CA THR A 51 4.67 -7.74 -6.27
C THR A 51 5.55 -8.17 -7.44
N ILE A 52 6.77 -8.63 -7.16
CA ILE A 52 7.76 -9.02 -8.17
C ILE A 52 7.25 -10.17 -9.05
N SER A 53 6.51 -11.14 -8.49
CA SER A 53 5.96 -12.23 -9.29
C SER A 53 5.02 -11.75 -10.39
N HIS A 54 4.34 -10.62 -10.18
CA HIS A 54 3.42 -10.00 -11.13
C HIS A 54 4.07 -9.00 -12.10
N LEU A 55 5.37 -8.75 -11.95
CA LEU A 55 6.11 -7.77 -12.76
C LEU A 55 7.07 -8.41 -13.78
N LYS A 56 7.18 -9.74 -13.83
CA LYS A 56 8.11 -10.45 -14.73
C LYS A 56 8.00 -9.99 -16.19
N ASN A 57 6.78 -9.81 -16.69
CA ASN A 57 6.48 -9.41 -18.06
C ASN A 57 6.17 -7.90 -18.19
N PHE A 58 6.54 -7.11 -17.19
CA PHE A 58 6.33 -5.68 -17.18
C PHE A 58 7.66 -4.94 -17.40
N ASP A 59 7.72 -4.20 -18.51
CA ASP A 59 8.81 -3.28 -18.79
C ASP A 59 8.36 -1.85 -18.52
N ILE A 60 8.92 -1.26 -17.46
CA ILE A 60 8.68 0.12 -17.06
C ILE A 60 9.15 1.12 -18.12
N LYS A 61 10.18 0.79 -18.93
CA LYS A 61 10.72 1.67 -19.98
C LYS A 61 9.77 1.80 -21.15
N ASN A 62 9.06 0.72 -21.48
CA ASN A 62 8.11 0.67 -22.60
C ASN A 62 6.69 1.14 -22.21
N TRP A 63 6.43 1.42 -20.93
CA TRP A 63 5.16 1.97 -20.48
C TRP A 63 5.09 3.48 -20.77
N SER A 64 4.70 3.81 -22.00
CA SER A 64 4.56 5.19 -22.49
C SER A 64 3.33 5.91 -21.95
N ASN A 65 2.30 5.17 -21.50
CA ASN A 65 1.01 5.76 -21.13
C ASN A 65 0.83 5.96 -19.63
N LYS A 66 1.79 6.66 -18.99
CA LYS A 66 1.69 7.08 -17.57
C LYS A 66 0.45 7.93 -17.27
N ASN A 67 -0.17 8.51 -18.30
CA ASN A 67 -1.39 9.31 -18.18
C ASN A 67 -2.66 8.44 -18.11
N LYS A 68 -2.62 7.18 -18.56
CA LYS A 68 -3.76 6.25 -18.52
C LYS A 68 -3.62 5.28 -17.34
N LEU A 69 -3.80 5.82 -16.14
CA LEU A 69 -3.85 5.04 -14.90
C LEU A 69 -5.30 4.75 -14.50
N TYR A 70 -5.53 3.53 -14.03
CA TYR A 70 -6.79 3.12 -13.44
C TYR A 70 -7.11 3.96 -12.19
N SER A 71 -8.39 4.22 -11.91
CA SER A 71 -8.79 5.11 -10.81
C SER A 71 -8.20 4.69 -9.45
N LEU A 72 -8.17 3.38 -9.16
CA LEU A 72 -7.62 2.85 -7.91
C LEU A 72 -6.11 3.07 -7.81
N ASP A 73 -5.43 2.94 -8.95
CA ASP A 73 -3.99 3.12 -9.05
C ASP A 73 -3.60 4.59 -8.84
N GLN A 74 -4.35 5.51 -9.45
CA GLN A 74 -4.22 6.95 -9.23
C GLN A 74 -4.41 7.31 -7.75
N PHE A 75 -5.38 6.69 -7.08
CA PHE A 75 -5.63 6.91 -5.66
C PHE A 75 -4.43 6.52 -4.79
N LEU A 76 -3.90 5.30 -4.96
CA LEU A 76 -2.75 4.84 -4.20
C LEU A 76 -1.52 5.73 -4.44
N LEU A 77 -1.23 6.05 -5.71
CA LEU A 77 -0.08 6.89 -6.06
C LEU A 77 -0.21 8.30 -5.48
N SER A 78 -1.42 8.87 -5.47
CA SER A 78 -1.68 10.16 -4.81
C SER A 78 -1.39 10.09 -3.30
N LYS A 79 -1.80 9.01 -2.62
CA LYS A 79 -1.45 8.79 -1.19
C LYS A 79 0.06 8.63 -1.01
N LEU A 80 0.72 7.89 -1.88
CA LEU A 80 2.16 7.69 -1.86
C LEU A 80 2.90 9.03 -1.96
N GLN A 81 2.52 9.93 -2.88
CA GLN A 81 3.13 11.25 -2.99
C GLN A 81 3.02 12.06 -1.68
N LYS A 82 1.86 12.02 -1.02
CA LYS A 82 1.68 12.66 0.30
C LYS A 82 2.54 12.00 1.38
N THR A 83 2.72 10.69 1.33
CA THR A 83 3.63 9.98 2.24
C THR A 83 5.08 10.39 2.02
N ILE A 84 5.52 10.52 0.76
CA ILE A 84 6.87 11.00 0.42
C ILE A 84 7.10 12.38 1.06
N GLN A 85 6.21 13.34 0.83
CA GLN A 85 6.29 14.69 1.41
C GLN A 85 6.42 14.64 2.93
N LYS A 86 5.51 13.91 3.60
CA LYS A 86 5.50 13.80 5.07
C LYS A 86 6.76 13.15 5.63
N CYS A 87 7.38 12.22 4.90
CA CYS A 87 8.64 11.59 5.30
C CYS A 87 9.81 12.54 5.08
N GLU A 88 9.86 13.23 3.94
CA GLU A 88 10.87 14.24 3.64
C GLU A 88 10.89 15.34 4.71
N ASP A 89 9.72 15.87 5.08
CA ASP A 89 9.59 16.90 6.11
C ASP A 89 10.09 16.42 7.49
N SER A 90 9.83 15.15 7.82
CA SER A 90 10.35 14.57 9.06
C SER A 90 11.86 14.37 9.02
N PHE A 91 12.42 13.89 7.91
CA PHE A 91 13.87 13.75 7.78
C PHE A 91 14.58 15.11 7.85
N LYS A 92 14.02 16.17 7.25
CA LYS A 92 14.56 17.56 7.35
C LYS A 92 14.61 18.07 8.79
N LYS A 93 13.72 17.57 9.66
CA LYS A 93 13.66 17.91 11.09
C LYS A 93 14.38 16.89 11.98
N TYR A 94 15.15 15.98 11.40
CA TYR A 94 15.80 14.85 12.09
C TYR A 94 14.83 13.88 12.80
N GLU A 95 13.53 13.94 12.51
CA GLU A 95 12.50 13.08 13.10
C GLU A 95 12.40 11.70 12.41
N PHE A 96 13.48 10.92 12.39
CA PHE A 96 13.52 9.61 11.70
C PHE A 96 12.47 8.62 12.21
N SER A 97 12.13 8.63 13.51
CA SER A 97 11.04 7.79 14.06
C SER A 97 9.67 8.16 13.46
N SER A 98 9.45 9.45 13.24
CA SER A 98 8.23 9.98 12.61
C SER A 98 8.16 9.57 11.14
N ALA A 99 9.27 9.71 10.40
CA ALA A 99 9.38 9.29 9.00
C ALA A 99 9.16 7.77 8.84
N ARG A 100 9.77 6.96 9.71
CA ARG A 100 9.56 5.51 9.77
C ARG A 100 8.09 5.17 10.00
N LYS A 101 7.46 5.74 11.03
CA LYS A 101 6.05 5.47 11.35
C LYS A 101 5.11 5.83 10.20
N LYS A 102 5.36 6.95 9.50
CA LYS A 102 4.60 7.34 8.30
C LYS A 102 4.76 6.34 7.16
N THR A 103 6.00 5.91 6.90
CA THR A 103 6.31 4.89 5.89
C THR A 103 5.61 3.57 6.23
N GLU A 104 5.69 3.12 7.47
CA GLU A 104 5.02 1.90 7.94
C GLU A 104 3.51 1.98 7.85
N THR A 105 2.91 3.11 8.23
CA THR A 105 1.46 3.31 8.17
C THR A 105 0.97 3.14 6.73
N PHE A 106 1.67 3.74 5.76
CA PHE A 106 1.35 3.56 4.35
C PHE A 106 1.61 2.11 3.89
N PHE A 107 2.75 1.53 4.25
CA PHE A 107 3.13 0.17 3.85
C PHE A 107 2.12 -0.89 4.31
N TRP A 108 1.71 -0.85 5.59
CA TRP A 108 0.77 -1.80 6.15
C TRP A 108 -0.65 -1.54 5.66
N ASN A 109 -1.18 -0.34 5.90
CA ASN A 109 -2.61 -0.09 5.70
C ASN A 109 -2.95 0.14 4.23
N ASP A 110 -2.19 0.99 3.55
CA ASP A 110 -2.55 1.42 2.20
C ASP A 110 -2.07 0.43 1.14
N PHE A 111 -0.82 -0.01 1.26
CA PHE A 111 -0.25 -0.94 0.30
C PHE A 111 -0.66 -2.39 0.58
N CYS A 112 -0.29 -2.96 1.75
CA CYS A 112 -0.50 -4.38 2.00
C CYS A 112 -1.97 -4.77 2.21
N ASP A 113 -2.66 -4.15 3.17
CA ASP A 113 -3.98 -4.62 3.59
C ASP A 113 -5.10 -4.21 2.62
N ASN A 114 -4.86 -3.14 1.86
CA ASN A 114 -5.83 -2.60 0.90
C ASN A 114 -5.41 -2.86 -0.53
N TYR A 115 -4.37 -2.19 -1.02
CA TYR A 115 -4.07 -2.20 -2.45
C TYR A 115 -3.65 -3.59 -2.99
N LEU A 116 -2.80 -4.33 -2.27
CA LEU A 116 -2.39 -5.67 -2.70
C LEU A 116 -3.56 -6.66 -2.75
N GLU A 117 -4.61 -6.46 -1.96
CA GLU A 117 -5.84 -7.25 -2.04
C GLU A 117 -6.69 -6.80 -3.24
N LEU A 118 -6.91 -5.50 -3.39
CA LEU A 118 -7.75 -4.94 -4.45
C LEU A 118 -7.21 -5.17 -5.86
N VAL A 119 -5.89 -5.20 -6.01
CA VAL A 119 -5.25 -5.33 -7.31
C VAL A 119 -5.23 -6.78 -7.82
N LYS A 120 -5.48 -7.79 -6.96
CA LYS A 120 -5.33 -9.22 -7.30
C LYS A 120 -6.05 -9.60 -8.57
N TRP A 121 -7.34 -9.27 -8.66
CA TRP A 121 -8.13 -9.60 -9.85
C TRP A 121 -7.52 -9.04 -11.14
N ARG A 122 -7.04 -7.77 -11.12
CA ARG A 122 -6.41 -7.15 -12.28
C ARG A 122 -5.11 -7.84 -12.70
N VAL A 123 -4.29 -8.28 -11.75
CA VAL A 123 -3.00 -8.93 -12.07
C VAL A 123 -3.13 -10.41 -12.43
N TYR A 124 -4.10 -11.12 -11.83
CA TYR A 124 -4.33 -12.54 -12.10
C TYR A 124 -5.19 -12.80 -13.34
N SER A 125 -6.29 -12.06 -13.51
CA SER A 125 -7.36 -12.48 -14.43
C SER A 125 -7.36 -11.75 -15.78
N LEU A 126 -6.72 -10.59 -15.86
CA LEU A 126 -6.66 -9.83 -17.10
C LEU A 126 -5.52 -10.30 -18.02
N LYS A 127 -5.75 -10.17 -19.33
CA LYS A 127 -4.76 -10.46 -20.37
C LYS A 127 -3.54 -9.55 -20.26
N GLU A 128 -2.37 -10.02 -20.68
CA GLU A 128 -1.11 -9.28 -20.57
C GLU A 128 -1.10 -7.93 -21.28
N ASN A 129 -1.87 -7.76 -22.36
CA ASN A 129 -1.99 -6.51 -23.10
C ASN A 129 -3.13 -5.59 -22.60
N ASP A 130 -3.88 -5.99 -21.57
CA ASP A 130 -4.93 -5.15 -20.99
C ASP A 130 -4.31 -3.95 -20.27
N TRP A 131 -4.73 -2.74 -20.65
CA TRP A 131 -4.20 -1.51 -20.09
C TRP A 131 -4.43 -1.39 -18.56
N ARG A 132 -5.47 -2.02 -18.02
CA ARG A 132 -5.77 -2.02 -16.58
C ARG A 132 -4.77 -2.87 -15.81
N LYS A 133 -4.35 -4.01 -16.39
CA LYS A 133 -3.29 -4.85 -15.83
C LYS A 133 -1.94 -4.14 -15.86
N LYS A 134 -1.63 -3.47 -16.97
CA LYS A 134 -0.39 -2.68 -17.08
C LYS A 134 -0.38 -1.49 -16.12
N SER A 135 -1.51 -0.82 -15.91
CA SER A 135 -1.67 0.22 -14.88
C SER A 135 -1.39 -0.31 -13.47
N ALA A 136 -1.92 -1.49 -13.13
CA ALA A 136 -1.64 -2.16 -11.87
C ALA A 136 -0.16 -2.52 -11.71
N GLN A 137 0.46 -3.08 -12.76
CA GLN A 137 1.89 -3.42 -12.77
C GLN A 137 2.78 -2.18 -12.59
N PHE A 138 2.48 -1.09 -13.30
CA PHE A 138 3.18 0.19 -13.11
C PHE A 138 3.10 0.65 -11.65
N THR A 139 1.90 0.62 -11.08
CA THR A 139 1.64 1.11 -9.73
C THR A 139 2.32 0.25 -8.67
N LEU A 140 2.28 -1.08 -8.84
CA LEU A 140 3.02 -2.04 -8.01
C LEU A 140 4.53 -1.78 -8.06
N TYR A 141 5.10 -1.64 -9.27
CA TYR A 141 6.53 -1.36 -9.45
C TYR A 141 6.93 -0.06 -8.75
N TYR A 142 6.24 1.04 -9.06
CA TYR A 142 6.58 2.37 -8.57
C TYR A 142 6.42 2.45 -7.05
N THR A 143 5.33 1.90 -6.52
CA THR A 143 5.02 1.93 -5.09
C THR A 143 6.01 1.09 -4.30
N LEU A 144 6.31 -0.14 -4.74
CA LEU A 144 7.28 -0.99 -4.04
C LEU A 144 8.68 -0.34 -4.02
N LEU A 145 9.19 0.11 -5.16
CA LEU A 145 10.51 0.76 -5.20
C LEU A 145 10.57 1.98 -4.28
N THR A 146 9.49 2.77 -4.24
CA THR A 146 9.40 3.95 -3.37
C THR A 146 9.39 3.55 -1.89
N ILE A 147 8.61 2.54 -1.50
CA ILE A 147 8.58 2.01 -0.13
C ILE A 147 9.98 1.56 0.30
N LEU A 148 10.69 0.82 -0.56
CA LEU A 148 12.04 0.35 -0.27
C LEU A 148 12.99 1.54 -0.04
N LYS A 149 12.91 2.58 -0.87
CA LYS A 149 13.72 3.80 -0.71
C LYS A 149 13.40 4.56 0.58
N LEU A 150 12.13 4.63 0.98
CA LEU A 150 11.72 5.26 2.23
C LEU A 150 12.19 4.47 3.46
N PHE A 151 12.22 3.14 3.37
CA PHE A 151 12.74 2.28 4.45
C PHE A 151 14.26 2.15 4.48
N ALA A 152 14.97 2.36 3.37
CA ALA A 152 16.42 2.12 3.28
C ALA A 152 17.27 2.77 4.38
N PRO A 153 16.99 4.02 4.84
CA PRO A 153 17.72 4.61 5.95
C PRO A 153 17.57 3.84 7.29
N VAL A 154 16.47 3.12 7.47
CA VAL A 154 16.15 2.37 8.69
C VAL A 154 16.46 0.88 8.56
N LEU A 155 16.08 0.27 7.45
CA LEU A 155 16.12 -1.17 7.18
C LEU A 155 17.04 -1.47 5.97
N PRO A 156 18.35 -1.18 6.05
CA PRO A 156 19.23 -1.19 4.89
C PRO A 156 19.43 -2.58 4.27
N PHE A 157 19.36 -3.67 5.05
CA PHE A 157 19.72 -5.00 4.56
C PHE A 157 18.60 -5.58 3.71
N ILE A 158 17.37 -5.62 4.22
CA ILE A 158 16.21 -6.15 3.48
C ILE A 158 15.90 -5.30 2.24
N THR A 159 16.05 -3.97 2.34
CA THR A 159 15.78 -3.08 1.20
C THR A 159 16.82 -3.24 0.10
N GLU A 160 18.10 -3.41 0.45
CA GLU A 160 19.16 -3.71 -0.50
C GLU A 160 18.96 -5.09 -1.15
N GLU A 161 18.64 -6.13 -0.36
CA GLU A 161 18.41 -7.48 -0.87
C GLU A 161 17.31 -7.51 -1.94
N ILE A 162 16.16 -6.89 -1.65
CA ILE A 162 15.04 -6.82 -2.61
C ILE A 162 15.41 -5.97 -3.82
N TYR A 163 16.19 -4.89 -3.62
CA TYR A 163 16.67 -4.06 -4.72
C TYR A 163 17.58 -4.86 -5.66
N GLN A 164 18.55 -5.60 -5.12
CA GLN A 164 19.46 -6.44 -5.90
C GLN A 164 18.72 -7.55 -6.64
N LEU A 165 17.75 -8.20 -5.97
CA LEU A 165 16.98 -9.31 -6.53
C LEU A 165 16.22 -8.91 -7.81
N TYR A 166 15.69 -7.69 -7.88
CA TYR A 166 14.78 -7.30 -8.96
C TYR A 166 15.06 -5.94 -9.59
N PHE A 167 15.22 -4.89 -8.79
CA PHE A 167 15.28 -3.50 -9.29
C PHE A 167 16.64 -3.14 -9.89
N ARG A 168 17.74 -3.76 -9.44
CA ARG A 168 19.10 -3.51 -9.91
C ARG A 168 19.25 -3.56 -11.43
N LYS A 169 18.55 -4.48 -12.09
CA LYS A 169 18.59 -4.65 -13.56
C LYS A 169 17.73 -3.62 -14.31
N LYS A 170 16.84 -2.92 -13.61
CA LYS A 170 15.85 -1.98 -14.16
C LYS A 170 16.16 -0.52 -13.84
N GLU A 171 16.85 -0.28 -12.74
CA GLU A 171 17.30 1.02 -12.26
C GLU A 171 18.78 1.29 -12.60
N ARG A 172 19.19 2.56 -12.59
CA ARG A 172 20.57 2.94 -12.96
C ARG A 172 21.62 2.61 -11.89
N GLN A 173 21.24 2.65 -10.62
CA GLN A 173 22.19 2.70 -9.50
C GLN A 173 22.66 1.33 -9.02
N LYS A 174 23.92 1.28 -8.54
CA LYS A 174 24.57 0.25 -7.70
C LYS A 174 23.67 -0.58 -6.80
N SER A 175 23.04 0.19 -5.95
CA SER A 175 22.50 -0.19 -4.65
C SER A 175 21.38 0.80 -4.37
N ILE A 176 20.41 0.39 -3.55
CA ILE A 176 19.35 1.30 -3.13
C ILE A 176 19.92 2.52 -2.38
N HIS A 177 21.05 2.33 -1.69
CA HIS A 177 21.75 3.37 -0.93
C HIS A 177 22.49 4.39 -1.80
N GLN A 178 22.63 4.12 -3.10
CA GLN A 178 23.13 5.09 -4.09
C GLN A 178 22.00 5.79 -4.84
N THR A 179 20.74 5.47 -4.54
CA THR A 179 19.59 6.15 -5.15
C THR A 179 19.29 7.45 -4.44
N THR A 180 18.69 8.39 -5.15
CA THR A 180 18.16 9.61 -4.53
C THR A 180 16.88 9.30 -3.76
N PHE A 181 16.63 10.06 -2.70
CA PHE A 181 15.34 10.07 -2.03
C PHE A 181 14.20 10.26 -3.05
N PRO A 182 13.04 9.59 -2.89
CA PRO A 182 11.93 9.72 -3.83
C PRO A 182 11.51 11.19 -3.99
N LYS A 183 11.43 11.65 -5.24
CA LYS A 183 10.93 12.99 -5.56
C LYS A 183 9.43 12.94 -5.76
N ILE A 184 8.75 13.98 -5.30
CA ILE A 184 7.30 14.13 -5.46
C ILE A 184 6.99 14.39 -6.94
N ASP A 185 6.10 13.60 -7.50
CA ASP A 185 5.52 13.81 -8.82
C ASP A 185 4.12 14.42 -8.68
N GLN A 186 4.04 15.75 -8.87
CA GLN A 186 2.80 16.51 -8.81
C GLN A 186 1.74 15.98 -9.80
N LYS A 187 2.14 15.35 -10.91
CA LYS A 187 1.20 14.80 -11.89
C LYS A 187 0.43 13.60 -11.35
N LEU A 188 0.99 12.89 -10.38
CA LEU A 188 0.37 11.74 -9.70
C LEU A 188 -0.54 12.14 -8.55
N ILE A 189 -0.50 13.41 -8.11
CA ILE A 189 -1.42 13.93 -7.09
C ILE A 189 -2.76 14.25 -7.75
N LYS A 190 -3.79 13.47 -7.41
CA LYS A 190 -5.15 13.62 -7.92
C LYS A 190 -6.11 13.82 -6.75
N GLU A 191 -6.29 15.08 -6.32
CA GLU A 191 -7.14 15.40 -5.15
C GLU A 191 -8.58 14.91 -5.33
N LYS A 192 -9.17 15.10 -6.52
CA LYS A 192 -10.53 14.58 -6.80
C LYS A 192 -10.58 13.05 -6.64
N ARG A 193 -9.52 12.30 -6.98
CA ARG A 193 -9.47 10.83 -6.80
C ARG A 193 -9.18 10.40 -5.37
N LYS A 194 -8.56 11.27 -4.56
CA LYS A 194 -8.28 10.99 -3.14
C LYS A 194 -9.57 10.76 -2.36
N PHE A 195 -10.50 11.70 -2.43
CA PHE A 195 -11.80 11.59 -1.74
C PHE A 195 -12.55 10.30 -2.11
N GLN A 196 -12.47 9.92 -3.38
CA GLN A 196 -13.16 8.76 -3.95
C GLN A 196 -12.59 7.45 -3.41
N GLY A 197 -11.27 7.30 -3.43
CA GLY A 197 -10.63 6.11 -2.89
C GLY A 197 -10.78 6.00 -1.38
N GLU A 198 -10.81 7.12 -0.65
CA GLU A 198 -11.10 7.11 0.79
C GLU A 198 -12.49 6.52 1.08
N LYS A 199 -13.51 6.90 0.31
CA LYS A 199 -14.85 6.31 0.42
C LYS A 199 -14.86 4.81 0.08
N LEU A 200 -14.10 4.38 -0.91
CA LEU A 200 -13.93 2.94 -1.19
C LEU A 200 -13.30 2.20 0.00
N MET A 201 -12.28 2.78 0.65
CA MET A 201 -11.65 2.17 1.84
C MET A 201 -12.63 2.09 3.02
N GLU A 202 -13.47 3.11 3.21
CA GLU A 202 -14.54 3.08 4.22
C GLU A 202 -15.51 1.92 3.97
N ILE A 203 -15.94 1.72 2.72
CA ILE A 203 -16.84 0.61 2.33
C ILE A 203 -16.19 -0.74 2.63
N LEU A 204 -14.93 -0.93 2.22
CA LEU A 204 -14.19 -2.17 2.46
C LEU A 204 -14.01 -2.46 3.96
N ALA A 205 -13.68 -1.43 4.74
CA ALA A 205 -13.54 -1.56 6.19
C ALA A 205 -14.86 -2.01 6.83
N GLU A 206 -15.97 -1.42 6.41
CA GLU A 206 -17.27 -1.76 6.96
C GLU A 206 -17.74 -3.16 6.53
N ILE A 207 -17.49 -3.57 5.28
CA ILE A 207 -17.72 -4.96 4.85
C ILE A 207 -16.93 -5.94 5.70
N ARG A 208 -15.64 -5.66 5.94
CA ARG A 208 -14.77 -6.53 6.76
C ARG A 208 -15.29 -6.63 8.19
N LYS A 209 -15.71 -5.50 8.75
CA LYS A 209 -16.29 -5.41 10.10
C LYS A 209 -17.61 -6.17 10.21
N GLU A 210 -18.51 -6.06 9.24
CA GLU A 210 -19.77 -6.80 9.18
C GLU A 210 -19.57 -8.31 9.03
N LYS A 211 -18.56 -8.75 8.27
CA LYS A 211 -18.21 -10.18 8.22
C LYS A 211 -17.69 -10.65 9.57
N SER A 212 -16.78 -9.91 10.19
CA SER A 212 -16.22 -10.25 11.50
C SER A 212 -17.26 -10.26 12.61
N SER A 213 -18.19 -9.31 12.65
CA SER A 213 -19.27 -9.27 13.66
C SER A 213 -20.22 -10.47 13.56
N LYS A 214 -20.29 -11.10 12.39
CA LYS A 214 -21.06 -12.33 12.13
C LYS A 214 -20.20 -13.61 12.19
N ASN A 215 -18.95 -13.51 12.65
CA ASN A 215 -17.97 -14.61 12.66
C ASN A 215 -17.77 -15.27 11.29
N LEU A 216 -17.94 -14.51 10.21
CA LEU A 216 -17.75 -15.00 8.84
C LEU A 216 -16.31 -14.80 8.40
N SER A 217 -15.81 -15.75 7.61
CA SER A 217 -14.55 -15.60 6.88
C SER A 217 -14.59 -14.35 6.00
N GLN A 218 -13.46 -13.65 5.86
CA GLN A 218 -13.36 -12.52 4.92
C GLN A 218 -13.59 -12.94 3.46
N LYS A 219 -13.44 -14.24 3.15
CA LYS A 219 -13.77 -14.83 1.85
C LYS A 219 -15.24 -15.24 1.71
N ALA A 220 -16.07 -15.12 2.75
CA ALA A 220 -17.48 -15.46 2.68
C ALA A 220 -18.18 -14.65 1.58
N GLU A 221 -19.01 -15.33 0.79
CA GLU A 221 -19.71 -14.71 -0.33
C GLU A 221 -20.81 -13.76 0.17
N ILE A 222 -20.88 -12.57 -0.42
CA ILE A 222 -21.98 -11.63 -0.26
C ILE A 222 -22.88 -11.74 -1.50
N LYS A 223 -24.07 -12.31 -1.35
CA LYS A 223 -25.03 -12.47 -2.45
C LYS A 223 -25.36 -11.13 -3.12
N LYS A 224 -25.61 -10.10 -2.31
CA LYS A 224 -25.96 -8.75 -2.77
C LYS A 224 -25.45 -7.70 -1.79
N LEU A 225 -24.66 -6.76 -2.30
CA LEU A 225 -24.33 -5.52 -1.60
C LEU A 225 -25.17 -4.41 -2.23
N THR A 226 -25.96 -3.71 -1.43
CA THR A 226 -26.54 -2.43 -1.87
C THR A 226 -25.72 -1.32 -1.25
N ILE A 227 -25.54 -0.21 -1.96
CA ILE A 227 -24.85 1.00 -1.49
C ILE A 227 -25.83 2.16 -1.65
N TYR A 228 -26.20 2.78 -0.52
CA TYR A 228 -27.08 3.94 -0.49
C TYR A 228 -26.29 5.26 -0.36
N SER A 229 -26.66 6.28 -1.12
CA SER A 229 -26.13 7.64 -0.94
C SER A 229 -27.12 8.69 -1.49
N LYS A 230 -27.22 9.84 -0.83
CA LYS A 230 -27.92 11.02 -1.39
C LYS A 230 -27.15 11.68 -2.53
N ASN A 231 -25.83 11.57 -2.50
CA ASN A 231 -24.94 12.15 -3.50
C ASN A 231 -24.81 11.18 -4.69
N LYS A 232 -25.40 11.56 -5.83
CA LYS A 232 -25.35 10.79 -7.08
C LYS A 232 -23.93 10.72 -7.65
N GLU A 233 -23.17 11.81 -7.60
CA GLU A 233 -21.77 11.83 -8.04
C GLU A 233 -20.95 10.80 -7.26
N LEU A 234 -21.17 10.67 -5.96
CA LEU A 234 -20.49 9.65 -5.14
C LEU A 234 -20.83 8.21 -5.56
N LEU A 235 -22.10 7.93 -5.92
CA LEU A 235 -22.50 6.60 -6.41
C LEU A 235 -21.84 6.27 -7.75
N GLU A 236 -21.86 7.22 -8.69
CA GLU A 236 -21.21 7.09 -10.00
C GLU A 236 -19.71 6.84 -9.81
N ILE A 237 -19.09 7.56 -8.89
CA ILE A 237 -17.68 7.40 -8.55
C ILE A 237 -17.37 6.01 -7.99
N ILE A 238 -18.13 5.54 -7.00
CA ILE A 238 -17.86 4.23 -6.37
C ILE A 238 -18.04 3.11 -7.41
N SER A 239 -18.97 3.29 -8.36
CA SER A 239 -19.17 2.33 -9.45
C SER A 239 -17.92 2.15 -10.33
N LEU A 240 -17.04 3.16 -10.45
CA LEU A 240 -15.74 3.04 -11.14
C LEU A 240 -14.80 2.01 -10.50
N PHE A 241 -14.99 1.73 -9.21
CA PHE A 241 -14.23 0.71 -8.47
C PHE A 241 -15.04 -0.58 -8.27
N GLY A 242 -16.24 -0.67 -8.87
CA GLY A 242 -17.21 -1.71 -8.59
C GLY A 242 -16.64 -3.12 -8.80
N GLU A 243 -15.88 -3.34 -9.86
CA GLU A 243 -15.29 -4.66 -10.13
C GLU A 243 -14.21 -5.02 -9.11
N ASP A 244 -13.31 -4.10 -8.75
CA ASP A 244 -12.28 -4.36 -7.74
C ASP A 244 -12.92 -4.66 -6.37
N LEU A 245 -13.95 -3.89 -6.00
CA LEU A 245 -14.71 -4.08 -4.78
C LEU A 245 -15.39 -5.46 -4.79
N LYS A 246 -16.05 -5.79 -5.89
CA LYS A 246 -16.77 -7.05 -6.10
C LYS A 246 -15.86 -8.25 -5.89
N GLN A 247 -14.70 -8.22 -6.53
CA GLN A 247 -13.74 -9.32 -6.48
C GLN A 247 -13.06 -9.42 -5.11
N THR A 248 -12.71 -8.29 -4.50
CA THR A 248 -12.01 -8.26 -3.20
C THR A 248 -12.91 -8.71 -2.04
N ALA A 249 -14.17 -8.28 -2.05
CA ALA A 249 -15.11 -8.60 -0.98
C ALA A 249 -15.95 -9.86 -1.26
N ASN A 250 -15.69 -10.58 -2.36
CA ASN A 250 -16.46 -11.73 -2.83
C ASN A 250 -17.97 -11.45 -2.92
N ILE A 251 -18.33 -10.42 -3.70
CA ILE A 251 -19.72 -9.98 -3.87
C ILE A 251 -20.26 -10.50 -5.21
N LYS A 252 -21.47 -11.06 -5.24
CA LYS A 252 -22.11 -11.50 -6.50
C LYS A 252 -22.78 -10.36 -7.24
N GLU A 253 -23.48 -9.48 -6.53
CA GLU A 253 -24.21 -8.35 -7.09
C GLU A 253 -23.96 -7.08 -6.28
N ILE A 254 -23.64 -5.97 -6.94
CA ILE A 254 -23.55 -4.64 -6.31
C ILE A 254 -24.63 -3.75 -6.92
N CYS A 255 -25.47 -3.16 -6.06
CA CYS A 255 -26.49 -2.20 -6.46
C CYS A 255 -26.22 -0.82 -5.85
N PHE A 256 -26.27 0.22 -6.67
CA PHE A 256 -26.17 1.61 -6.21
C PHE A 256 -27.57 2.23 -6.18
N LYS A 257 -28.00 2.74 -5.03
CA LYS A 257 -29.33 3.35 -4.88
C LYS A 257 -29.23 4.76 -4.30
N GLN A 258 -29.90 5.72 -4.94
CA GLN A 258 -30.01 7.06 -4.40
C GLN A 258 -31.04 7.08 -3.25
N GLY A 259 -30.67 7.62 -2.08
CA GLY A 259 -31.56 7.74 -0.92
C GLY A 259 -31.01 7.12 0.37
N TYR A 260 -31.92 6.64 1.23
CA TYR A 260 -31.61 6.02 2.53
C TYR A 260 -32.14 4.59 2.62
N LYS A 261 -31.51 3.79 3.48
CA LYS A 261 -32.07 2.54 3.98
C LYS A 261 -33.04 2.85 5.14
N LYS A 262 -34.23 2.24 5.16
CA LYS A 262 -35.34 2.56 6.10
C LYS A 262 -35.00 2.44 7.60
N ASP A 263 -33.95 1.72 8.00
CA ASP A 263 -33.66 1.41 9.42
C ASP A 263 -32.51 2.22 10.05
N ASN A 264 -32.31 3.48 9.63
CA ASN A 264 -31.52 4.51 10.32
C ASN A 264 -30.09 4.17 10.83
N LYS A 265 -29.49 3.07 10.40
CA LYS A 265 -28.03 2.90 10.49
C LYS A 265 -27.44 3.42 9.20
N PHE A 266 -26.69 4.53 9.31
CA PHE A 266 -25.64 4.88 8.36
C PHE A 266 -24.93 3.60 7.98
N LEU A 267 -25.10 3.16 6.75
CA LEU A 267 -24.36 2.06 6.18
C LEU A 267 -24.75 1.97 4.72
N PHE A 268 -23.70 1.91 3.91
CA PHE A 268 -23.72 1.32 2.59
C PHE A 268 -24.71 0.15 2.53
#